data_AF-A0A964HK29-F1
#
_entry.id   AF-A0A964HK29-F1
#
_cell.length_a   1.000
_cell.length_b   1.000
_cell.length_c   1.000
_cell.angle_alpha   90.00
_cell.angle_beta   90.00
_cell.angle_gamma   90.00
#
_symmetry.space_group_name_H-M   'P 1'
#
loop_
_entity.id
_entity.type
_entity.pdbx_description
1 polymer ?
#
loop_
_entity_poly.entity_id
_entity_poly.type
_entity_poly.pdbx_seq_one_letter_code
_entity_poly.pdbx_strand_id
1 'polypeptide(L)'
;LHDRNVMVDFARPTEDLTRYKLVIAPSLHLLAGGEADRLKLYVQNGGTLVSTFNTGLVDEHNIAPDTGYPHDLTDLFGLEVLEFDQLPEGEENHLVFKGSFPTSHLHPARIWCDIIEPNGCQVLATFAKDFYAGRPAMTMHAFGLGKAIYIGTQSHQHFYSDLVLWLRQLCNLHPLLKVPENVEVSMREKDGTQVFFLLNHQTSPVRLQFYKPMHDFLTGNTFSGNLELQPHGVLVLDEHTAAAPPKPSPPA
;
A
#
# COMPACT_ATOMS: atom_id res chain seq x y z
N LEU A 1 -0.64 3.74 -5.06
CA LEU A 1 0.12 4.36 -3.95
C LEU A 1 0.76 5.68 -4.39
N HIS A 2 1.56 5.67 -5.46
CA HIS A 2 2.14 6.86 -6.09
C HIS A 2 1.11 7.98 -6.34
N ASP A 3 0.03 7.70 -7.07
CA ASP A 3 -1.02 8.70 -7.42
C ASP A 3 -1.76 9.30 -6.22
N ARG A 4 -1.48 8.82 -5.00
CA ARG A 4 -2.08 9.29 -3.74
C ARG A 4 -1.04 9.83 -2.76
N ASN A 5 0.20 10.08 -3.22
CA ASN A 5 1.29 10.65 -2.42
C ASN A 5 1.60 9.86 -1.15
N VAL A 6 1.46 8.54 -1.23
CA VAL A 6 1.88 7.65 -0.15
C VAL A 6 3.32 7.27 -0.43
N MET A 7 4.23 7.61 0.48
CA MET A 7 5.62 7.17 0.39
C MET A 7 5.69 5.65 0.44
N VAL A 8 6.53 5.08 -0.43
CA VAL A 8 6.71 3.65 -0.56
C VAL A 8 8.20 3.36 -0.53
N ASP A 9 8.54 2.33 0.24
CA ASP A 9 9.84 1.68 0.17
C ASP A 9 9.66 0.31 -0.49
N PHE A 10 10.70 -0.15 -1.18
CA PHE A 10 10.79 -1.54 -1.61
C PHE A 10 11.60 -2.31 -0.58
N ALA A 11 11.04 -3.42 -0.10
CA ALA A 11 11.66 -4.28 0.88
C ALA A 11 11.60 -5.74 0.43
N ARG A 12 12.59 -6.52 0.85
CA ARG A 12 12.58 -7.99 0.71
C ARG A 12 11.84 -8.62 1.88
N PRO A 13 11.23 -9.82 1.72
CA PRO A 13 10.60 -10.53 2.84
C PRO A 13 11.56 -10.83 4.01
N THR A 14 12.87 -10.87 3.74
CA THR A 14 13.93 -11.10 4.71
C THR A 14 14.38 -9.87 5.51
N GLU A 15 13.94 -8.67 5.11
CA GLU A 15 14.31 -7.41 5.77
C GLU A 15 13.42 -7.11 6.99
N ASP A 16 13.79 -6.09 7.76
CA ASP A 16 12.99 -5.64 8.90
C ASP A 16 11.71 -4.93 8.42
N LEU A 17 10.59 -5.65 8.51
CA LEU A 17 9.28 -5.13 8.13
C LEU A 17 8.58 -4.35 9.27
N THR A 18 9.11 -4.36 10.50
CA THR A 18 8.43 -3.79 11.68
C THR A 18 8.26 -2.27 11.60
N ARG A 19 9.08 -1.60 10.77
CA ARG A 19 8.98 -0.17 10.49
C ARG A 19 7.76 0.22 9.64
N TYR A 20 7.10 -0.74 9.00
CA TYR A 20 5.96 -0.48 8.12
C TYR A 20 4.64 -0.77 8.82
N LYS A 21 3.64 0.12 8.64
CA LYS A 21 2.26 -0.19 9.05
C LYS A 21 1.54 -1.10 8.05
N LEU A 22 1.96 -1.05 6.79
CA LEU A 22 1.37 -1.76 5.66
C LEU A 22 2.48 -2.31 4.78
N VAL A 23 2.43 -3.61 4.49
CA VAL A 23 3.27 -4.30 3.51
C VAL A 23 2.34 -4.89 2.45
N ILE A 24 2.67 -4.66 1.18
CA ILE A 24 1.96 -5.26 0.04
C ILE A 24 2.95 -6.18 -0.67
N ALA A 25 2.64 -7.47 -0.69
CA ALA A 25 3.44 -8.53 -1.32
C ALA A 25 2.62 -9.14 -2.47
N PRO A 26 2.51 -8.45 -3.61
CA PRO A 26 1.73 -8.92 -4.74
C PRO A 26 2.46 -10.08 -5.43
N SER A 27 1.73 -11.17 -5.73
CA SER A 27 2.23 -12.30 -6.51
C SER A 27 3.58 -12.82 -5.98
N LEU A 28 3.70 -12.97 -4.65
CA LEU A 28 4.91 -13.49 -4.01
C LEU A 28 4.96 -15.02 -4.20
N HIS A 29 5.21 -15.42 -5.44
CA HIS A 29 5.06 -16.78 -5.97
C HIS A 29 5.90 -17.81 -5.23
N LEU A 30 7.15 -17.45 -4.96
CA LEU A 30 8.11 -18.28 -4.26
C LEU A 30 8.27 -17.74 -2.85
N LEU A 31 8.20 -18.64 -1.87
CA LEU A 31 8.54 -18.35 -0.47
C LEU A 31 9.71 -19.24 -0.07
N ALA A 32 10.83 -18.63 0.26
CA ALA A 32 11.97 -19.36 0.79
C ALA A 32 11.78 -19.70 2.27
N GLY A 33 12.49 -20.73 2.74
CA GLY A 33 12.51 -21.12 4.15
C GLY A 33 12.59 -19.95 5.14
N GLY A 34 11.58 -19.83 6.00
CA GLY A 34 11.48 -18.81 7.05
C GLY A 34 10.97 -17.44 6.59
N GLU A 35 10.68 -17.22 5.31
CA GLU A 35 10.00 -15.99 4.86
C GLU A 35 8.54 -15.94 5.33
N ALA A 36 7.83 -17.07 5.29
CA ALA A 36 6.48 -17.19 5.81
C ALA A 36 6.41 -16.83 7.31
N ASP A 37 7.34 -17.34 8.12
CA ASP A 37 7.42 -17.03 9.55
C ASP A 37 7.66 -15.55 9.83
N ARG A 38 8.49 -14.88 9.01
CA ARG A 38 8.72 -13.43 9.12
C ARG A 38 7.45 -12.64 8.83
N LEU A 39 6.70 -13.03 7.79
CA LEU A 39 5.42 -12.41 7.46
C LEU A 39 4.40 -12.63 8.58
N LYS A 40 4.32 -13.83 9.14
CA LYS A 40 3.48 -14.14 10.31
C LYS A 40 3.85 -13.27 11.49
N LEU A 41 5.13 -13.18 11.83
CA LEU A 41 5.61 -12.38 12.95
C LEU A 41 5.32 -10.88 12.76
N TYR A 42 5.50 -10.36 11.55
CA TYR A 42 5.16 -8.99 11.19
C TYR A 42 3.67 -8.69 11.45
N VAL A 43 2.77 -9.55 10.95
CA VAL A 43 1.33 -9.36 11.15
C VAL A 43 0.95 -9.58 12.61
N GLN A 44 1.49 -10.61 13.26
CA GLN A 44 1.22 -10.90 14.68
C GLN A 44 1.51 -9.69 15.58
N ASN A 45 2.55 -8.91 15.26
CA ASN A 45 2.97 -7.72 15.99
C ASN A 45 2.26 -6.42 15.58
N GLY A 46 1.19 -6.49 14.77
CA GLY A 46 0.34 -5.33 14.45
C GLY A 46 0.46 -4.83 13.01
N GLY A 47 1.33 -5.43 12.19
CA GLY A 47 1.44 -5.14 10.78
C GLY A 47 0.17 -5.48 10.01
N THR A 48 -0.10 -4.73 8.93
CA THR A 48 -1.09 -5.14 7.92
C THR A 48 -0.36 -5.68 6.69
N LEU A 49 -0.67 -6.90 6.28
CA LEU A 49 -0.14 -7.55 5.08
C LEU A 49 -1.23 -7.66 4.02
N VAL A 50 -0.92 -7.30 2.78
CA VAL A 50 -1.78 -7.55 1.62
C VAL A 50 -1.02 -8.44 0.64
N SER A 51 -1.58 -9.60 0.32
CA SER A 51 -1.10 -10.49 -0.72
C SER A 51 -2.19 -10.76 -1.74
N THR A 52 -1.77 -11.30 -2.89
CA THR A 52 -2.68 -11.59 -3.99
C THR A 52 -2.63 -13.06 -4.36
N PHE A 53 -3.43 -13.41 -5.36
CA PHE A 53 -3.25 -14.62 -6.14
C PHE A 53 -1.79 -14.86 -6.54
N ASN A 54 -1.48 -16.13 -6.81
CA ASN A 54 -0.13 -16.57 -7.14
C ASN A 54 0.88 -16.31 -6.01
N THR A 55 0.46 -16.27 -4.74
CA THR A 55 1.36 -16.19 -3.58
C THR A 55 1.61 -17.59 -3.02
N GLY A 56 2.88 -17.92 -2.75
CA GLY A 56 3.29 -19.17 -2.11
C GLY A 56 2.91 -20.42 -2.89
N LEU A 57 3.15 -20.46 -4.21
CA LEU A 57 2.91 -21.65 -5.03
C LEU A 57 4.07 -22.64 -4.99
N VAL A 58 5.28 -22.17 -4.71
CA VAL A 58 6.48 -23.01 -4.64
C VAL A 58 7.44 -22.56 -3.55
N ASP A 59 8.28 -23.47 -3.08
CA ASP A 59 9.41 -23.20 -2.20
C ASP A 59 10.66 -22.70 -2.97
N GLU A 60 11.78 -22.48 -2.26
CA GLU A 60 13.07 -22.08 -2.87
C GLU A 60 13.66 -23.09 -3.87
N HIS A 61 13.15 -24.32 -3.87
CA HIS A 61 13.54 -25.39 -4.78
C HIS A 61 12.56 -25.58 -5.93
N ASN A 62 11.57 -24.68 -6.06
CA ASN A 62 10.52 -24.71 -7.05
C ASN A 62 9.63 -25.96 -6.93
N ILE A 63 9.48 -26.47 -5.70
CA ILE A 63 8.65 -27.62 -5.35
C ILE A 63 7.31 -27.11 -4.82
N ALA A 64 6.23 -27.70 -5.32
CA ALA A 64 4.88 -27.40 -4.83
C ALA A 64 4.72 -27.93 -3.39
N PRO A 65 4.13 -27.13 -2.49
CA PRO A 65 3.90 -27.53 -1.10
C PRO A 65 2.84 -28.63 -1.00
N ASP A 66 3.01 -29.54 -0.05
CA ASP A 66 2.00 -30.54 0.34
C ASP A 66 1.10 -30.06 1.49
N THR A 67 1.35 -28.85 1.99
CA THR A 67 0.64 -28.19 3.11
C THR A 67 -0.56 -27.36 2.69
N GLY A 68 -0.86 -27.30 1.39
CA GLY A 68 -1.87 -26.40 0.81
C GLY A 68 -1.34 -25.00 0.46
N TYR A 69 -2.17 -24.22 -0.23
CA TYR A 69 -1.83 -22.88 -0.71
C TYR A 69 -2.59 -21.79 0.05
N PRO A 70 -1.99 -20.60 0.29
CA PRO A 70 -0.59 -20.27 0.03
C PRO A 70 0.37 -21.00 0.98
N HIS A 71 1.52 -21.49 0.46
CA HIS A 71 2.52 -22.25 1.21
C HIS A 71 2.85 -21.60 2.55
N ASP A 72 2.71 -22.36 3.64
CA ASP A 72 2.98 -21.93 5.01
C ASP A 72 2.27 -20.65 5.45
N LEU A 73 1.24 -20.19 4.74
CA LEU A 73 0.53 -18.93 5.02
C LEU A 73 -0.99 -19.10 5.15
N THR A 74 -1.50 -20.33 5.08
CA THR A 74 -2.94 -20.63 5.20
C THR A 74 -3.53 -20.17 6.54
N ASP A 75 -2.78 -20.34 7.64
CA ASP A 75 -3.12 -19.86 8.98
C ASP A 75 -3.07 -18.33 9.08
N LEU A 76 -2.07 -17.70 8.45
CA LEU A 76 -1.92 -16.24 8.43
C LEU A 76 -3.13 -15.58 7.78
N PHE A 77 -3.51 -16.05 6.58
CA PHE A 77 -4.63 -15.50 5.83
C PHE A 77 -5.98 -16.09 6.25
N GLY A 78 -6.00 -17.11 7.09
CA GLY A 78 -7.22 -17.79 7.53
C GLY A 78 -8.01 -18.33 6.34
N LEU A 79 -7.33 -18.95 5.37
CA LEU A 79 -7.91 -19.51 4.16
C LEU A 79 -6.98 -20.53 3.51
N GLU A 80 -7.54 -21.31 2.58
CA GLU A 80 -6.80 -22.16 1.66
C GLU A 80 -7.26 -21.90 0.23
N VAL A 81 -6.34 -21.86 -0.73
CA VAL A 81 -6.64 -21.84 -2.17
C VAL A 81 -6.66 -23.28 -2.66
N LEU A 82 -7.84 -23.76 -3.08
CA LEU A 82 -8.03 -25.16 -3.48
C LEU A 82 -7.63 -25.39 -4.94
N GLU A 83 -7.90 -24.40 -5.79
CA GLU A 83 -7.70 -24.43 -7.23
C GLU A 83 -7.61 -22.99 -7.72
N PHE A 84 -7.03 -22.78 -8.91
CA PHE A 84 -7.02 -21.49 -9.57
C PHE A 84 -7.46 -21.63 -11.02
N ASP A 85 -8.27 -20.68 -11.46
CA ASP A 85 -8.78 -20.58 -12.83
C ASP A 85 -8.08 -19.43 -13.57
N GLN A 86 -7.40 -19.75 -14.67
CA GLN A 86 -6.73 -18.76 -15.51
C GLN A 86 -7.68 -18.30 -16.61
N LEU A 87 -8.10 -17.05 -16.54
CA LEU A 87 -9.06 -16.50 -17.50
C LEU A 87 -8.37 -16.20 -18.84
N PRO A 88 -8.95 -16.62 -19.98
CA PRO A 88 -8.47 -16.24 -21.29
C PRO A 88 -8.42 -14.73 -21.49
N GLU A 89 -7.60 -14.28 -22.44
CA GLU A 89 -7.53 -12.87 -22.79
C GLU A 89 -8.90 -12.34 -23.23
N GLY A 90 -9.32 -11.21 -22.63
CA GLY A 90 -10.61 -10.58 -22.90
C GLY A 90 -11.77 -11.14 -22.08
N GLU A 91 -11.59 -12.26 -21.37
CA GLU A 91 -12.59 -12.75 -20.42
C GLU A 91 -12.41 -12.11 -19.04
N GLU A 92 -13.53 -11.84 -18.37
CA GLU A 92 -13.55 -11.32 -17.01
C GLU A 92 -14.69 -11.91 -16.19
N ASN A 93 -14.43 -12.13 -14.91
CA ASN A 93 -15.42 -12.28 -13.86
C ASN A 93 -15.59 -10.94 -13.14
N HIS A 94 -16.39 -10.87 -12.08
CA HIS A 94 -16.64 -9.63 -11.35
C HIS A 94 -16.68 -9.87 -9.84
N LEU A 95 -16.27 -8.84 -9.10
CA LEU A 95 -16.28 -8.84 -7.65
C LEU A 95 -17.59 -8.28 -7.11
N VAL A 96 -18.25 -9.07 -6.26
CA VAL A 96 -19.43 -8.66 -5.49
C VAL A 96 -18.98 -8.41 -4.05
N PHE A 97 -18.95 -7.16 -3.64
CA PHE A 97 -18.50 -6.77 -2.30
C PHE A 97 -19.58 -6.96 -1.25
N LYS A 98 -19.16 -7.43 -0.08
CA LYS A 98 -19.99 -7.57 1.12
C LYS A 98 -19.40 -6.68 2.22
N GLY A 99 -20.24 -5.88 2.87
CA GLY A 99 -19.83 -5.11 4.06
C GLY A 99 -19.10 -3.80 3.75
N SER A 100 -17.99 -3.55 4.45
CA SER A 100 -17.42 -2.21 4.67
C SER A 100 -16.37 -1.74 3.66
N PHE A 101 -16.10 -2.48 2.59
CA PHE A 101 -15.19 -2.01 1.54
C PHE A 101 -15.88 -0.89 0.75
N PRO A 102 -15.34 0.35 0.77
CA PRO A 102 -16.01 1.50 0.18
C PRO A 102 -15.82 1.49 -1.34
N THR A 103 -16.77 0.94 -2.08
CA THR A 103 -16.80 1.04 -3.54
C THR A 103 -18.21 1.30 -4.06
N SER A 104 -18.29 2.09 -5.13
CA SER A 104 -19.46 2.26 -5.98
C SER A 104 -19.25 1.68 -7.38
N HIS A 105 -18.06 1.11 -7.65
CA HIS A 105 -17.67 0.64 -8.96
C HIS A 105 -17.87 -0.87 -9.08
N LEU A 106 -18.26 -1.31 -10.27
CA LEU A 106 -18.14 -2.71 -10.64
C LEU A 106 -16.67 -3.01 -10.92
N HIS A 107 -16.08 -3.92 -10.15
CA HIS A 107 -14.68 -4.29 -10.28
C HIS A 107 -14.54 -5.64 -10.98
N PRO A 108 -13.84 -5.72 -12.12
CA PRO A 108 -13.64 -6.97 -12.82
C PRO A 108 -12.58 -7.81 -12.10
N ALA A 109 -12.73 -9.13 -12.21
CA ALA A 109 -11.71 -10.12 -11.91
C ALA A 109 -11.15 -10.62 -13.26
N ARG A 110 -9.83 -10.58 -13.43
CA ARG A 110 -9.14 -10.83 -14.70
C ARG A 110 -7.89 -11.67 -14.45
N ILE A 111 -7.44 -12.35 -15.51
CA ILE A 111 -6.19 -13.11 -15.58
C ILE A 111 -6.20 -14.38 -14.70
N TRP A 112 -6.66 -14.27 -13.46
CA TRP A 112 -6.56 -15.33 -12.46
C TRP A 112 -7.70 -15.23 -11.45
N CYS A 113 -8.32 -16.35 -11.09
CA CYS A 113 -9.32 -16.45 -10.05
C CYS A 113 -8.99 -17.61 -9.11
N ASP A 114 -8.55 -17.32 -7.88
CA ASP A 114 -8.34 -18.33 -6.84
C ASP A 114 -9.67 -18.80 -6.26
N ILE A 115 -9.86 -20.11 -6.20
CA ILE A 115 -11.01 -20.75 -5.57
C ILE A 115 -10.70 -20.95 -4.10
N ILE A 116 -11.05 -19.93 -3.30
CA ILE A 116 -10.69 -19.83 -1.88
C ILE A 116 -11.70 -20.57 -0.99
N GLU A 117 -11.21 -21.45 -0.11
CA GLU A 117 -11.93 -21.98 1.04
C GLU A 117 -11.57 -21.15 2.29
N PRO A 118 -12.52 -20.42 2.89
CA PRO A 118 -12.23 -19.59 4.06
C PRO A 118 -12.10 -20.43 5.33
N ASN A 119 -11.11 -20.12 6.17
CA ASN A 119 -10.88 -20.72 7.47
C ASN A 119 -10.60 -19.64 8.54
N GLY A 120 -11.66 -19.02 9.06
CA GLY A 120 -11.57 -17.97 10.09
C GLY A 120 -11.38 -16.55 9.56
N CYS A 121 -11.13 -16.37 8.25
CA CYS A 121 -11.13 -15.05 7.63
C CYS A 121 -12.56 -14.49 7.40
N GLN A 122 -12.65 -13.15 7.40
CA GLN A 122 -13.81 -12.42 6.94
C GLN A 122 -13.79 -12.32 5.41
N VAL A 123 -14.88 -12.70 4.77
CA VAL A 123 -15.06 -12.52 3.32
C VAL A 123 -15.50 -11.08 3.02
N LEU A 124 -14.72 -10.36 2.20
CA LEU A 124 -14.97 -8.98 1.80
C LEU A 124 -15.59 -8.88 0.41
N ALA A 125 -15.25 -9.80 -0.49
CA ALA A 125 -15.86 -9.90 -1.82
C ALA A 125 -15.96 -11.35 -2.28
N THR A 126 -16.90 -11.62 -3.18
CA THR A 126 -17.08 -12.93 -3.83
C THR A 126 -17.11 -12.80 -5.35
N PHE A 127 -16.79 -13.87 -6.08
CA PHE A 127 -16.96 -13.90 -7.54
C PHE A 127 -18.44 -13.91 -7.94
N ALA A 128 -18.77 -13.24 -9.05
CA ALA A 128 -20.15 -13.05 -9.51
C ALA A 128 -20.68 -14.19 -10.39
N LYS A 129 -19.80 -14.86 -11.15
CA LYS A 129 -20.17 -15.89 -12.13
C LYS A 129 -19.21 -17.08 -12.12
N ASP A 130 -19.42 -18.00 -13.07
CA ASP A 130 -18.72 -19.29 -13.23
C ASP A 130 -19.00 -20.31 -12.13
N PHE A 131 -18.38 -21.49 -12.21
CA PHE A 131 -18.63 -22.61 -11.29
C PHE A 131 -18.26 -22.31 -9.84
N TYR A 132 -17.49 -21.24 -9.61
CA TYR A 132 -17.10 -20.69 -8.31
C TYR A 132 -17.86 -19.40 -7.94
N ALA A 133 -18.99 -19.11 -8.59
CA ALA A 133 -19.85 -17.99 -8.20
C ALA A 133 -20.22 -18.06 -6.70
N GLY A 134 -20.11 -16.92 -6.00
CA GLY A 134 -20.35 -16.82 -4.57
C GLY A 134 -19.18 -17.27 -3.68
N ARG A 135 -18.11 -17.85 -4.24
CA ARG A 135 -16.87 -18.15 -3.50
C ARG A 135 -16.08 -16.86 -3.20
N PRO A 136 -15.31 -16.82 -2.11
CA PRO A 136 -14.50 -15.64 -1.76
C PRO A 136 -13.50 -15.27 -2.86
N ALA A 137 -13.37 -13.97 -3.10
CA ALA A 137 -12.40 -13.38 -4.03
C ALA A 137 -11.47 -12.38 -3.31
N MET A 138 -11.93 -11.82 -2.18
CA MET A 138 -11.13 -10.97 -1.31
C MET A 138 -11.52 -11.25 0.14
N THR A 139 -10.52 -11.44 1.00
CA THR A 139 -10.72 -11.80 2.41
C THR A 139 -9.81 -10.96 3.33
N MET A 140 -10.15 -10.93 4.62
CA MET A 140 -9.32 -10.33 5.65
C MET A 140 -9.36 -11.19 6.92
N HIS A 141 -8.20 -11.50 7.47
CA HIS A 141 -8.05 -12.26 8.70
C HIS A 141 -7.35 -11.42 9.76
N ALA A 142 -7.84 -11.48 11.00
CA ALA A 142 -7.15 -10.90 12.14
C ALA A 142 -6.15 -11.94 12.68
N PHE A 143 -4.87 -11.59 12.72
CA PHE A 143 -3.81 -12.50 13.15
C PHE A 143 -2.92 -11.78 14.17
N GLY A 144 -2.95 -12.23 15.42
CA GLY A 144 -2.37 -11.48 16.53
C GLY A 144 -2.95 -10.08 16.65
N LEU A 145 -2.09 -9.05 16.65
CA LEU A 145 -2.47 -7.64 16.72
C LEU A 145 -2.75 -7.01 15.33
N GLY A 146 -2.39 -7.70 14.25
CA GLY A 146 -2.44 -7.18 12.89
C GLY A 146 -3.54 -7.79 12.04
N LYS A 147 -3.41 -7.60 10.72
CA LYS A 147 -4.40 -8.04 9.72
C LYS A 147 -3.69 -8.58 8.48
N ALA A 148 -4.20 -9.67 7.93
CA ALA A 148 -3.77 -10.24 6.66
C ALA A 148 -4.93 -10.15 5.65
N ILE A 149 -4.70 -9.56 4.49
CA ILE A 149 -5.69 -9.38 3.42
C ILE A 149 -5.22 -10.17 2.20
N TYR A 150 -6.10 -10.96 1.63
CA TYR A 150 -5.82 -11.75 0.43
C TYR A 150 -6.76 -11.35 -0.70
N ILE A 151 -6.21 -11.18 -1.91
CA ILE A 151 -6.95 -10.80 -3.11
C ILE A 151 -6.71 -11.87 -4.20
N GLY A 152 -7.68 -12.75 -4.39
CA GLY A 152 -7.58 -13.92 -5.27
C GLY A 152 -7.72 -13.64 -6.77
N THR A 153 -7.52 -12.40 -7.21
CA THR A 153 -7.61 -12.02 -8.63
C THR A 153 -6.83 -10.74 -8.92
N GLN A 154 -6.52 -10.50 -10.18
CA GLN A 154 -6.18 -9.16 -10.66
C GLN A 154 -7.44 -8.36 -10.96
N SER A 155 -7.40 -7.05 -10.72
CA SER A 155 -8.47 -6.12 -11.11
C SER A 155 -7.92 -4.89 -11.83
N HIS A 156 -8.79 -3.92 -12.12
CA HIS A 156 -8.47 -2.69 -12.82
C HIS A 156 -8.01 -1.55 -11.87
N GLN A 157 -7.62 -0.40 -12.44
CA GLN A 157 -7.09 0.74 -11.69
C GLN A 157 -8.05 1.32 -10.64
N HIS A 158 -9.37 1.32 -10.90
CA HIS A 158 -10.35 1.84 -9.93
C HIS A 158 -10.40 0.98 -8.66
N PHE A 159 -10.32 -0.35 -8.79
CA PHE A 159 -10.20 -1.26 -7.64
C PHE A 159 -8.99 -0.92 -6.77
N TYR A 160 -7.81 -0.75 -7.37
CA TYR A 160 -6.61 -0.41 -6.60
C TYR A 160 -6.67 0.99 -5.98
N SER A 161 -7.39 1.91 -6.61
CA SER A 161 -7.65 3.25 -6.06
C SER A 161 -8.52 3.17 -4.80
N ASP A 162 -9.59 2.39 -4.84
CA ASP A 162 -10.48 2.14 -3.70
C ASP A 162 -9.77 1.33 -2.60
N LEU A 163 -8.97 0.34 -2.99
CA LEU A 163 -8.14 -0.46 -2.09
C LEU A 163 -7.15 0.42 -1.34
N VAL A 164 -6.42 1.30 -2.03
CA VAL A 164 -5.46 2.20 -1.37
C VAL A 164 -6.17 3.17 -0.42
N LEU A 165 -7.34 3.69 -0.79
CA LEU A 165 -8.14 4.55 0.10
C LEU A 165 -8.54 3.81 1.38
N TRP A 166 -9.07 2.60 1.21
CA TRP A 166 -9.48 1.76 2.33
C TRP A 166 -8.31 1.37 3.22
N LEU A 167 -7.19 0.93 2.64
CA LEU A 167 -5.97 0.57 3.38
C LEU A 167 -5.38 1.74 4.15
N ARG A 168 -5.43 2.97 3.60
CA ARG A 168 -4.98 4.16 4.31
C ARG A 168 -5.78 4.42 5.57
N GLN A 169 -7.10 4.27 5.50
CA GLN A 169 -7.97 4.40 6.67
C GLN A 169 -7.71 3.27 7.66
N LEU A 170 -7.65 2.03 7.17
CA LEU A 170 -7.44 0.82 7.98
C LEU A 170 -6.11 0.87 8.75
N CYS A 171 -5.05 1.36 8.12
CA CYS A 171 -3.69 1.42 8.68
C CYS A 171 -3.34 2.79 9.30
N ASN A 172 -4.30 3.73 9.33
CA ASN A 172 -4.10 5.10 9.77
C ASN A 172 -2.85 5.77 9.13
N LEU A 173 -2.83 5.75 7.79
CA LEU A 173 -1.78 6.33 6.95
C LEU A 173 -2.19 7.73 6.47
N HIS A 174 -1.41 8.73 6.87
CA HIS A 174 -1.63 10.13 6.54
C HIS A 174 -0.65 10.59 5.46
N PRO A 175 -1.06 11.54 4.59
CA PRO A 175 -0.13 12.15 3.65
C PRO A 175 0.88 13.02 4.40
N LEU A 176 2.09 13.15 3.86
CA LEU A 176 3.16 13.99 4.43
C LEU A 176 2.76 15.46 4.52
N LEU A 177 2.12 15.96 3.45
CA LEU A 177 1.60 17.32 3.34
C LEU A 177 0.20 17.30 2.76
N LYS A 178 -0.65 18.23 3.23
CA LYS A 178 -2.00 18.40 2.70
C LYS A 178 -1.96 19.26 1.43
N VAL A 179 -1.64 18.63 0.31
CA VAL A 179 -1.65 19.23 -1.03
C VAL A 179 -2.64 18.49 -1.96
N PRO A 180 -3.01 19.06 -3.12
CA PRO A 180 -3.81 18.35 -4.12
C PRO A 180 -3.24 16.98 -4.50
N GLU A 181 -4.10 15.98 -4.79
CA GLU A 181 -3.67 14.59 -5.07
C GLU A 181 -2.77 14.48 -6.32
N ASN A 182 -2.83 15.43 -7.25
CA ASN A 182 -2.05 15.44 -8.49
C ASN A 182 -0.62 16.01 -8.34
N VAL A 183 -0.20 16.35 -7.11
CA VAL A 183 1.16 16.84 -6.80
C VAL A 183 1.89 15.76 -6.04
N GLU A 184 2.94 15.19 -6.62
CA GLU A 184 3.77 14.19 -5.92
C GLU A 184 4.41 14.83 -4.69
N VAL A 185 4.38 14.14 -3.54
CA VAL A 185 5.10 14.54 -2.34
C VAL A 185 6.00 13.41 -1.86
N SER A 186 7.30 13.67 -1.80
CA SER A 186 8.27 12.79 -1.13
C SER A 186 9.03 13.54 -0.05
N MET A 187 9.58 12.81 0.92
CA MET A 187 10.36 13.38 2.02
C MET A 187 11.68 12.63 2.14
N ARG A 188 12.77 13.38 2.32
CA ARG A 188 14.06 12.85 2.75
C ARG A 188 14.41 13.43 4.11
N GLU A 189 14.98 12.61 4.97
CA GLU A 189 15.44 13.03 6.28
C GLU A 189 16.94 12.72 6.42
N LYS A 190 17.69 13.68 6.95
CA LYS A 190 19.09 13.50 7.34
C LYS A 190 19.40 14.34 8.56
N ASP A 191 20.03 13.73 9.58
CA ASP A 191 20.47 14.41 10.81
C ASP A 191 19.35 15.21 11.51
N GLY A 192 18.10 14.70 11.43
CA GLY A 192 16.91 15.36 12.00
C GLY A 192 16.30 16.46 11.13
N THR A 193 16.89 16.78 9.99
CA THR A 193 16.35 17.74 9.03
C THR A 193 15.50 17.02 8.00
N GLN A 194 14.23 17.41 7.90
CA GLN A 194 13.30 16.93 6.88
C GLN A 194 13.25 17.88 5.69
N VAL A 195 13.34 17.31 4.49
CA VAL A 195 13.23 18.02 3.21
C VAL A 195 12.12 17.37 2.39
N PHE A 196 11.12 18.15 2.01
CA PHE A 196 9.98 17.73 1.22
C PHE A 196 10.16 18.17 -0.23
N PHE A 197 9.91 17.26 -1.16
CA PHE A 197 9.91 17.53 -2.59
C PHE A 197 8.48 17.47 -3.09
N LEU A 198 8.00 18.56 -3.67
CA LEU A 198 6.69 18.66 -4.30
C LEU A 198 6.89 18.80 -5.80
N LEU A 199 6.38 17.83 -6.57
CA LEU A 199 6.56 17.75 -8.02
C LEU A 199 5.20 17.86 -8.72
N ASN A 200 5.07 18.83 -9.62
CA ASN A 200 3.93 18.91 -10.51
C ASN A 200 4.25 18.20 -11.83
N HIS A 201 3.83 16.94 -12.00
CA HIS A 201 4.02 16.22 -13.27
C HIS A 201 3.07 16.66 -14.38
N GLN A 202 2.10 17.53 -14.08
CA GLN A 202 1.10 17.97 -15.03
C GLN A 202 1.65 19.04 -15.97
N THR A 203 0.99 19.16 -17.13
CA THR A 203 1.22 20.24 -18.09
C THR A 203 0.45 21.52 -17.75
N SER A 204 -0.27 21.55 -16.63
CA SER A 204 -1.02 22.69 -16.12
C SER A 204 -0.54 23.12 -14.72
N PRO A 205 -0.69 24.41 -14.35
CA PRO A 205 -0.35 24.86 -13.01
C PRO A 205 -1.25 24.23 -11.94
N VAL A 206 -0.70 24.00 -10.75
CA VAL A 206 -1.44 23.50 -9.58
C VAL A 206 -1.33 24.47 -8.42
N ARG A 207 -2.48 24.79 -7.81
CA ARG A 207 -2.54 25.67 -6.64
C ARG A 207 -2.30 24.89 -5.34
N LEU A 208 -1.27 25.29 -4.62
CA LEU A 208 -0.92 24.80 -3.29
C LEU A 208 -1.37 25.81 -2.23
N GLN A 209 -1.82 25.32 -1.08
CA GLN A 209 -2.23 26.16 0.05
C GLN A 209 -1.46 25.77 1.31
N PHE A 210 -0.69 26.72 1.83
CA PHE A 210 0.08 26.55 3.06
C PHE A 210 -0.48 27.47 4.15
N TYR A 211 -0.74 26.91 5.33
CA TYR A 211 -1.31 27.62 6.48
C TYR A 211 -0.24 28.10 7.48
N LYS A 212 1.02 27.75 7.23
CA LYS A 212 2.20 28.21 7.97
C LYS A 212 3.21 28.77 6.96
N PRO A 213 4.14 29.65 7.38
CA PRO A 213 5.28 30.02 6.57
C PRO A 213 6.08 28.77 6.20
N MET A 214 6.40 28.62 4.91
CA MET A 214 7.23 27.55 4.37
C MET A 214 8.45 28.17 3.69
N HIS A 215 9.63 27.60 3.92
CA HIS A 215 10.86 28.01 3.26
C HIS A 215 11.07 27.15 2.01
N ASP A 216 11.31 27.79 0.87
CA ASP A 216 11.74 27.14 -0.36
C ASP A 216 13.26 27.08 -0.42
N PHE A 217 13.79 25.88 -0.31
CA PHE A 217 15.22 25.61 -0.32
C PHE A 217 15.89 26.04 -1.64
N LEU A 218 15.18 25.99 -2.78
CA LEU A 218 15.76 26.34 -4.07
C LEU A 218 15.92 27.84 -4.27
N THR A 219 14.97 28.63 -3.77
CA THR A 219 14.96 30.10 -3.96
C THR A 219 15.41 30.88 -2.74
N GLY A 220 15.46 30.26 -1.56
CA GLY A 220 15.74 30.91 -0.28
C GLY A 220 14.58 31.76 0.26
N ASN A 221 13.44 31.77 -0.44
CA ASN A 221 12.29 32.60 -0.08
C ASN A 221 11.40 31.87 0.93
N THR A 222 10.81 32.63 1.85
CA THR A 222 9.72 32.14 2.70
C THR A 222 8.40 32.67 2.16
N PHE A 223 7.41 31.81 2.02
CA PHE A 223 6.05 32.19 1.61
C PHE A 223 4.98 31.59 2.52
N SER A 224 3.78 32.13 2.44
CA SER A 224 2.60 31.60 3.12
C SER A 224 1.36 31.84 2.26
N GLY A 225 0.29 31.09 2.50
CA GLY A 225 -0.93 31.23 1.72
C GLY A 225 -0.89 30.42 0.42
N ASN A 226 -1.28 31.05 -0.67
CA ASN A 226 -1.41 30.40 -1.97
C ASN A 226 -0.12 30.49 -2.77
N LEU A 227 0.32 29.35 -3.30
CA LEU A 227 1.41 29.26 -4.25
C LEU A 227 0.92 28.51 -5.49
N GLU A 228 1.26 29.00 -6.68
CA GLU A 228 0.99 28.31 -7.92
C GLU A 228 2.26 27.57 -8.38
N LEU A 229 2.25 26.24 -8.30
CA LEU A 229 3.31 25.40 -8.82
C LEU A 229 3.10 25.22 -10.32
N GLN A 230 4.02 25.78 -11.10
CA GLN A 230 3.94 25.78 -12.57
C GLN A 230 3.99 24.36 -13.16
N PRO A 231 3.58 24.16 -14.44
CA PRO A 231 3.73 22.89 -15.14
C PRO A 231 5.15 22.34 -15.04
N HIS A 232 5.31 21.06 -14.73
CA HIS A 232 6.63 20.43 -14.50
C HIS A 232 7.48 21.11 -13.42
N GLY A 233 6.86 21.94 -12.58
CA GLY A 233 7.50 22.70 -11.54
C GLY A 233 7.88 21.84 -10.35
N VAL A 234 8.96 22.27 -9.68
CA VAL A 234 9.49 21.64 -8.47
C VAL A 234 9.50 22.67 -7.36
N LEU A 235 9.04 22.25 -6.18
CA LEU A 235 9.15 23.02 -4.95
C LEU A 235 9.84 22.15 -3.89
N VAL A 236 10.89 22.66 -3.27
CA VAL A 236 11.63 21.95 -2.22
C VAL A 236 11.47 22.70 -0.92
N LEU A 237 10.85 22.07 0.07
CA LEU A 237 10.58 22.67 1.37
C LEU A 237 11.48 22.06 2.42
N ASP A 238 12.00 22.86 3.34
CA ASP A 238 12.70 22.37 4.51
C ASP A 238 12.23 23.06 5.79
N GLU A 239 12.58 22.48 6.94
CA GLU A 239 12.37 23.09 8.24
C GLU A 239 13.51 24.07 8.57
N HIS A 240 13.60 25.19 7.87
CA HIS A 240 14.38 26.31 8.37
C HIS A 240 13.63 26.98 9.54
N THR A 241 13.85 26.49 10.77
CA THR A 241 13.71 27.37 11.94
C THR A 241 14.74 28.48 11.80
N ALA A 242 14.29 29.73 11.66
CA ALA A 242 15.17 30.89 11.70
C ALA A 242 16.16 30.72 12.86
N ALA A 243 17.47 30.72 12.56
CA ALA A 243 18.50 30.46 13.55
C ALA A 243 18.31 31.40 14.76
N ALA A 244 18.29 30.83 15.97
CA ALA A 244 18.26 31.65 17.18
C ALA A 244 19.48 32.60 17.15
N PRO A 245 19.30 33.89 17.50
CA PRO A 245 20.40 34.84 17.47
C PRO A 245 21.57 34.34 18.33
N PRO A 246 22.83 34.54 17.89
CA PRO A 246 23.99 34.05 18.63
C PRO A 246 23.97 34.60 20.05
N LYS A 247 24.11 33.70 21.04
CA LYS A 247 24.24 34.10 22.44
C LYS A 247 25.43 35.06 22.58
N PRO A 248 25.28 36.21 23.26
CA PRO A 248 26.39 37.13 23.46
C PRO A 248 27.53 36.42 24.19
N SER A 249 28.75 36.63 23.70
CA SER A 249 29.98 36.13 24.29
C SER A 249 30.07 36.54 25.76
N PRO A 250 30.51 35.64 26.67
CA PRO A 250 30.73 36.04 28.05
C PRO A 250 31.83 37.12 28.13
N PRO A 251 31.72 38.09 29.05
CA PRO A 251 32.72 39.13 29.21
C PRO A 251 34.08 38.53 29.60
N ALA A 252 35.14 39.12 29.03
CA ALA A 252 36.54 38.74 29.21
C ALA A 252 37.06 38.95 30.63
#